data_AF-A0A936GVE9-F1
#
_entry.id   AF-A0A936GVE9-F1
#
_cell.length_a   1.000
_cell.length_b   1.000
_cell.length_c   1.000
_cell.angle_alpha   90.00
_cell.angle_beta   90.00
_cell.angle_gamma   90.00
#
_symmetry.space_group_name_H-M   'P 1'
#
loop_
_entity.id
_entity.type
_entity.pdbx_description
1 polymer ?
#
loop_
_entity_poly.entity_id
_entity_poly.type
_entity_poly.pdbx_seq_one_letter_code
_entity_poly.pdbx_strand_id
1 'polypeptide(L)'
;MLNDRAKQILLKGRKATKEEIKYAKSVGYWSDNEILTHDDGMILLNNIIPTLSKEKLVDNFLYSLSTRNLVYRSGLSAYANSFNMPVHGFPLTKNHICCEICLDHSYATERSINDIRIHMFALGGL
;
A
#
# COMPACT_ATOMS: atom_id res chain seq x y z
N MET A 1 -9.13 3.28 18.28
CA MET A 1 -8.51 4.62 18.28
C MET A 1 -7.12 4.51 17.65
N LEU A 2 -6.69 5.43 16.79
CA LEU A 2 -5.36 5.36 16.17
C LEU A 2 -4.28 5.46 17.26
N ASN A 3 -3.18 4.72 17.10
CA ASN A 3 -2.07 4.75 18.05
C ASN A 3 -1.09 5.83 17.59
N ASP A 4 -1.21 7.03 18.16
CA ASP A 4 -0.40 8.18 17.74
C ASP A 4 1.09 7.93 17.89
N ARG A 5 1.52 7.24 18.95
CA ARG A 5 2.92 6.88 19.14
C ARG A 5 3.44 6.01 18.00
N ALA A 6 2.69 4.96 17.65
CA ALA A 6 3.06 4.04 16.58
C ALA A 6 3.03 4.72 15.20
N LYS A 7 2.05 5.61 14.97
CA LYS A 7 2.00 6.46 13.79
C LYS A 7 3.26 7.32 13.68
N GLN A 8 3.69 7.99 14.76
CA GLN A 8 4.90 8.82 14.72
C GLN A 8 6.15 7.98 14.45
N ILE A 9 6.23 6.77 14.98
CA ILE A 9 7.33 5.84 14.68
C ILE A 9 7.34 5.46 13.20
N LEU A 10 6.19 5.08 12.65
CA LEU A 10 6.07 4.79 11.22
C LEU A 10 6.53 5.99 10.37
N LEU A 11 6.10 7.20 10.71
CA LEU A 11 6.48 8.43 10.00
C LEU A 11 7.97 8.78 10.08
N LYS A 12 8.72 8.27 11.07
CA LYS A 12 10.18 8.38 11.07
C LYS A 12 10.84 7.55 9.96
N GLY A 13 10.13 6.54 9.42
CA GLY A 13 10.63 5.64 8.39
C GLY A 13 12.00 5.08 8.77
N ARG A 14 12.97 5.17 7.86
CA ARG A 14 14.34 4.66 8.05
C ARG A 14 15.10 5.26 9.26
N LYS A 15 14.60 6.32 9.89
CA LYS A 15 15.19 6.94 11.09
C LYS A 15 14.69 6.32 12.41
N ALA A 16 13.71 5.42 12.38
CA ALA A 16 13.21 4.75 13.57
C ALA A 16 14.24 3.78 14.17
N THR A 17 14.33 3.68 15.50
CA THR A 17 15.21 2.71 16.15
C THR A 17 14.64 1.28 16.11
N LYS A 18 15.46 0.28 16.41
CA LYS A 18 15.01 -1.14 16.43
C LYS A 18 13.89 -1.37 17.46
N GLU A 19 13.97 -0.74 18.62
CA GLU A 19 12.99 -0.84 19.69
C GLU A 19 11.67 -0.16 19.29
N GLU A 20 11.76 0.98 18.61
CA GLU A 20 10.60 1.67 18.05
C GLU A 20 9.91 0.82 16.99
N ILE A 21 10.67 0.25 16.05
CA ILE A 21 10.15 -0.67 15.02
C ILE A 21 9.48 -1.88 15.67
N LYS A 22 10.12 -2.50 16.67
CA LYS A 22 9.54 -3.63 17.41
C LYS A 22 8.19 -3.27 18.04
N TYR A 23 8.10 -2.10 18.66
CA TYR A 23 6.84 -1.60 19.20
C TYR A 23 5.80 -1.34 18.11
N ALA A 24 6.14 -0.57 17.06
CA ALA A 24 5.22 -0.26 15.96
C ALA A 24 4.69 -1.52 15.25
N LYS A 25 5.55 -2.54 15.11
CA LYS A 25 5.17 -3.86 14.60
C LYS A 25 4.18 -4.56 15.51
N SER A 26 4.41 -4.57 16.83
CA SER A 26 3.51 -5.21 17.80
C SER A 26 2.10 -4.63 17.82
N VAL A 27 1.92 -3.38 17.36
CA VAL A 27 0.61 -2.71 17.27
C VAL A 27 0.13 -2.53 15.83
N GLY A 28 0.77 -3.21 14.86
CA GLY A 28 0.31 -3.31 13.47
C GLY A 28 0.67 -2.14 12.54
N TYR A 29 1.48 -1.18 12.97
CA TYR A 29 1.85 0.00 12.17
C TYR A 29 3.06 -0.25 11.26
N TRP A 30 3.88 -1.26 11.58
CA TRP A 30 5.07 -1.61 10.81
C TRP A 30 4.98 -3.04 10.27
N SER A 31 5.32 -3.23 9.00
CA SER A 31 5.43 -4.53 8.33
C SER A 31 6.89 -4.86 8.03
N ASP A 32 7.22 -6.15 7.94
CA ASP A 32 8.50 -6.52 7.34
C ASP A 32 8.47 -6.23 5.84
N ASN A 33 9.65 -6.07 5.25
CA ASN A 33 9.74 -6.00 3.80
C ASN A 33 9.45 -7.39 3.22
N GLU A 34 8.84 -7.39 2.04
CA GLU A 34 8.56 -8.61 1.30
C GLU A 34 9.22 -8.52 -0.08
N ILE A 35 9.74 -9.67 -0.54
CA ILE A 35 10.18 -9.82 -1.92
C ILE A 35 8.94 -10.27 -2.69
N LEU A 36 8.47 -9.41 -3.58
CA LEU A 36 7.29 -9.66 -4.39
C LEU A 36 7.62 -9.37 -5.84
N THR A 37 7.41 -10.35 -6.71
CA THR A 37 7.48 -10.07 -8.15
C THR A 37 6.28 -9.24 -8.57
N HIS A 38 6.38 -8.57 -9.72
CA HIS A 38 5.24 -7.89 -10.32
C HIS A 38 4.02 -8.83 -10.45
N ASP A 39 4.24 -10.03 -10.97
CA ASP A 39 3.17 -11.01 -11.24
C ASP A 39 2.55 -11.54 -9.96
N ASP A 40 3.35 -11.78 -8.91
CA ASP A 40 2.82 -12.13 -7.58
C ASP A 40 1.90 -11.04 -7.04
N GLY A 41 2.29 -9.77 -7.20
CA GLY A 41 1.46 -8.62 -6.83
C GLY A 41 0.15 -8.57 -7.59
N MET A 42 0.18 -8.85 -8.90
CA MET A 42 -1.02 -8.91 -9.72
C MET A 42 -1.96 -10.06 -9.35
N ILE A 43 -1.41 -11.23 -9.00
CA ILE A 43 -2.19 -12.37 -8.51
C ILE A 43 -2.85 -12.01 -7.17
N LEU A 44 -2.10 -11.45 -6.22
CA LEU A 44 -2.64 -11.01 -4.93
C LEU A 44 -3.75 -9.97 -5.10
N LEU A 45 -3.54 -8.98 -5.98
CA LEU A 45 -4.53 -7.95 -6.26
C LEU A 45 -5.84 -8.53 -6.80
N ASN A 46 -5.75 -9.41 -7.80
CA ASN A 46 -6.93 -10.07 -8.39
C ASN A 46 -7.70 -10.93 -7.38
N ASN A 47 -7.02 -11.49 -6.39
CA ASN A 47 -7.67 -12.26 -5.32
C ASN A 47 -8.32 -11.36 -4.26
N ILE A 48 -7.75 -10.18 -3.99
CA ILE A 48 -8.23 -9.28 -2.93
C ILE A 48 -9.39 -8.41 -3.42
N ILE A 49 -9.31 -7.83 -4.62
CA ILE A 49 -10.30 -6.86 -5.11
C ILE A 49 -11.76 -7.36 -5.03
N PRO A 50 -12.09 -8.61 -5.40
CA PRO A 50 -13.46 -9.13 -5.29
C PRO A 50 -13.97 -9.23 -3.85
N THR A 51 -13.09 -9.25 -2.85
CA THR A 51 -13.45 -9.37 -1.43
C THR A 51 -13.74 -8.01 -0.78
N LEU A 52 -13.42 -6.91 -1.46
CA LEU A 52 -13.59 -5.56 -0.93
C LEU A 52 -15.01 -5.06 -1.17
N SER A 53 -15.60 -4.40 -0.17
CA SER A 53 -16.88 -3.70 -0.31
C SER A 53 -16.64 -2.27 -0.77
N LYS A 54 -17.21 -1.92 -1.93
CA LYS A 54 -17.21 -0.56 -2.46
C LYS A 54 -17.84 0.41 -1.47
N GLU A 55 -18.93 0.02 -0.83
CA GLU A 55 -19.65 0.82 0.17
C GLU A 55 -18.74 1.19 1.33
N LYS A 56 -18.03 0.21 1.91
CA LYS A 56 -17.06 0.47 2.99
C LYS A 56 -15.92 1.40 2.56
N LEU A 57 -15.46 1.30 1.32
CA LEU A 57 -14.42 2.17 0.79
C LEU A 57 -14.91 3.61 0.61
N VAL A 58 -16.16 3.80 0.16
CA VAL A 58 -16.81 5.11 0.07
C VAL A 58 -16.99 5.71 1.46
N ASP A 59 -17.49 4.93 2.42
CA ASP A 59 -17.67 5.39 3.80
C ASP A 59 -16.35 5.83 4.44
N ASN A 60 -15.27 5.05 4.23
CA ASN A 60 -13.92 5.42 4.69
C ASN A 60 -13.43 6.71 4.06
N PHE A 61 -13.66 6.89 2.76
CA PHE A 61 -13.29 8.12 2.07
C PHE A 61 -14.02 9.34 2.65
N LEU A 62 -15.35 9.25 2.82
CA LEU A 62 -16.17 10.31 3.41
C LEU A 62 -15.79 10.59 4.87
N TYR A 63 -15.49 9.55 5.65
CA TYR A 63 -14.95 9.66 7.00
C TYR A 63 -13.62 10.43 7.01
N SER A 64 -12.73 10.18 6.04
CA SER A 64 -11.46 10.90 5.91
C SER A 64 -11.66 12.40 5.64
N LEU A 65 -12.71 12.79 4.92
CA LEU A 65 -13.03 14.20 4.65
C LEU A 65 -13.57 14.89 5.90
N SER A 66 -14.42 14.20 6.65
CA SER A 66 -15.09 14.74 7.84
C SER A 66 -14.18 14.81 9.06
N THR A 67 -13.22 13.89 9.18
CA THR A 67 -12.34 13.78 10.37
C THR A 67 -10.90 14.19 10.12
N ARG A 68 -10.52 14.45 8.86
CA ARG A 68 -9.13 14.64 8.42
C ARG A 68 -8.20 13.45 8.71
N ASN A 69 -8.75 12.26 8.98
CA ASN A 69 -7.97 11.03 9.11
C ASN A 69 -7.52 10.53 7.73
N LEU A 70 -6.37 11.04 7.28
CA LEU A 70 -5.83 10.85 5.93
C LEU A 70 -5.65 9.38 5.52
N VAL A 71 -5.35 8.48 6.45
CA VAL A 71 -5.11 7.05 6.15
C VAL A 71 -6.29 6.36 5.44
N TYR A 72 -7.51 6.88 5.61
CA TYR A 72 -8.73 6.34 5.00
C TYR A 72 -9.02 6.89 3.60
N ARG A 73 -8.19 7.79 3.07
CA ARG A 73 -8.49 8.56 1.85
C ARG A 73 -8.15 7.82 0.55
N SER A 74 -7.03 7.10 0.49
CA SER A 74 -6.55 6.50 -0.77
C SER A 74 -7.17 5.16 -1.13
N GLY A 75 -7.91 4.52 -0.20
CA GLY A 75 -8.47 3.18 -0.44
C GLY A 75 -9.44 3.15 -1.62
N LEU A 76 -10.27 4.19 -1.77
CA LEU A 76 -11.27 4.26 -2.84
C LEU A 76 -10.63 4.41 -4.23
N SER A 77 -9.61 5.26 -4.37
CA SER A 77 -8.91 5.45 -5.66
C SER A 77 -8.11 4.20 -6.05
N ALA A 78 -7.41 3.58 -5.09
CA ALA A 78 -6.68 2.33 -5.32
C ALA A 78 -7.63 1.22 -5.79
N TYR A 79 -8.80 1.09 -5.16
CA TYR A 79 -9.83 0.14 -5.58
C TYR A 79 -10.34 0.43 -7.00
N ALA A 80 -10.69 1.68 -7.30
CA ALA A 80 -11.21 2.06 -8.62
C ALA A 80 -10.21 1.79 -9.76
N ASN A 81 -8.93 2.07 -9.52
CA ASN A 81 -7.85 1.77 -10.46
C ASN A 81 -7.67 0.26 -10.66
N SER A 82 -7.73 -0.50 -9.57
CA SER A 82 -7.48 -1.95 -9.59
C SER A 82 -8.65 -2.74 -10.16
N PHE A 83 -9.88 -2.28 -9.94
CA PHE A 83 -11.09 -2.97 -10.42
C PHE A 83 -11.16 -3.05 -11.96
N ASN A 84 -10.62 -2.04 -12.65
CA ASN A 84 -10.59 -1.99 -14.11
C ASN A 84 -9.24 -2.45 -14.69
N MET A 85 -8.31 -2.91 -13.85
CA MET A 85 -6.99 -3.32 -14.30
C MET A 85 -7.08 -4.68 -15.01
N PRO A 86 -6.66 -4.80 -16.27
CA PRO A 86 -6.61 -6.09 -16.93
C PRO A 86 -5.57 -6.98 -16.24
N VAL A 87 -5.79 -8.29 -16.25
CA VAL A 87 -4.75 -9.25 -15.83
C VAL A 87 -3.55 -9.07 -16.75
N HIS A 88 -2.39 -8.83 -16.16
CA HIS A 88 -1.15 -8.63 -16.89
C HIS A 88 0.04 -9.16 -16.10
N GLY A 89 1.09 -9.53 -16.83
CA GLY A 89 2.37 -9.96 -16.29
C GLY A 89 3.50 -9.07 -16.78
N PHE A 90 4.68 -9.27 -16.21
CA PHE A 90 5.88 -8.60 -16.67
C PHE A 90 6.29 -9.17 -18.05
N PRO A 91 6.66 -8.33 -19.03
CA PRO A 91 7.01 -8.83 -20.35
C PRO A 91 8.20 -9.79 -20.29
N LEU A 92 8.10 -10.94 -20.96
CA LEU A 92 9.15 -11.97 -20.99
C LEU A 92 10.41 -11.58 -21.79
N THR A 93 10.41 -10.40 -22.43
CA THR A 93 11.49 -9.99 -23.32
C THR A 93 12.55 -9.20 -22.57
N LYS A 94 13.83 -9.56 -22.77
CA LYS A 94 15.00 -8.98 -22.07
C LYS A 94 15.16 -7.46 -22.21
N ASN A 95 14.45 -6.83 -23.14
CA ASN A 95 14.57 -5.39 -23.40
C ASN A 95 13.53 -4.54 -22.65
N HIS A 96 12.56 -5.15 -21.98
CA HIS A 96 11.57 -4.42 -21.19
C HIS A 96 12.06 -4.15 -19.77
N ILE A 97 12.12 -2.86 -19.43
CA ILE A 97 12.53 -2.37 -18.10
C ILE A 97 11.34 -2.07 -17.18
N CYS A 98 10.10 -2.23 -17.67
CA CYS A 98 8.88 -2.06 -16.91
C CYS A 98 7.72 -2.85 -17.52
N CYS A 99 6.66 -3.03 -16.74
CA CYS A 99 5.38 -3.51 -17.24
C CYS A 99 4.75 -2.48 -18.21
N GLU A 100 4.29 -2.92 -19.38
CA GLU A 100 3.65 -2.05 -20.38
C GLU A 100 2.31 -1.45 -19.92
N ILE A 101 1.66 -2.05 -18.93
CA ILE A 101 0.32 -1.67 -18.47
C ILE A 101 0.39 -0.77 -17.23
N CYS A 102 1.09 -1.20 -16.19
CA CYS A 102 1.17 -0.46 -14.93
C CYS A 102 2.47 0.34 -14.76
N LEU A 103 3.40 0.23 -15.71
CA LEU A 103 4.71 0.92 -15.70
C LEU A 103 5.57 0.57 -14.48
N ASP A 104 5.31 -0.57 -13.83
CA ASP A 104 6.14 -1.02 -12.72
C ASP A 104 7.51 -1.51 -13.21
N HIS A 105 8.58 -0.91 -12.70
CA HIS A 105 9.97 -1.20 -13.03
C HIS A 105 10.58 -2.35 -12.21
N SER A 106 9.80 -2.95 -11.32
CA SER A 106 10.28 -3.77 -10.22
C SER A 106 10.10 -5.26 -10.49
N TYR A 107 11.01 -5.86 -11.26
CA TYR A 107 11.08 -7.32 -11.34
C TYR A 107 11.81 -7.86 -10.10
N ALA A 108 11.08 -8.57 -9.23
CA ALA A 108 11.62 -9.26 -8.05
C ALA A 108 12.46 -8.38 -7.08
N THR A 109 12.10 -7.10 -6.90
CA THR A 109 12.76 -6.21 -5.94
C THR A 109 12.10 -6.29 -4.56
N GLU A 110 12.89 -6.03 -3.52
CA GLU A 110 12.37 -5.89 -2.16
C GLU A 110 11.45 -4.66 -2.07
N ARG A 111 10.21 -4.85 -1.59
CA ARG A 111 9.25 -3.75 -1.42
C ARG A 111 8.93 -3.52 0.06
N SER A 112 9.00 -2.24 0.45
CA SER A 112 8.58 -1.77 1.76
C SER A 112 7.14 -1.28 1.68
N ILE A 113 6.20 -2.06 2.21
CA ILE A 113 4.80 -1.61 2.39
C ILE A 113 4.74 -0.41 3.35
N ASN A 114 5.74 -0.24 4.21
CA ASN A 114 5.80 0.88 5.14
C ASN A 114 5.90 2.22 4.42
N ASP A 115 6.54 2.30 3.25
CA ASP A 115 6.65 3.54 2.49
C ASP A 115 5.27 3.99 2.01
N ILE A 116 4.47 3.06 1.48
CA ILE A 116 3.06 3.31 1.12
C ILE A 116 2.26 3.76 2.34
N ARG A 117 2.40 3.07 3.47
CA ARG A 117 1.70 3.43 4.71
C ARG A 117 2.09 4.82 5.20
N ILE A 118 3.37 5.21 5.10
CA ILE A 118 3.83 6.57 5.42
C ILE A 118 3.08 7.59 4.57
N HIS A 119 3.00 7.40 3.25
CA HIS A 119 2.23 8.29 2.37
C HIS A 119 0.74 8.34 2.72
N MET A 120 0.13 7.20 3.06
CA MET A 120 -1.27 7.16 3.52
C MET A 120 -1.47 7.99 4.80
N PHE A 121 -0.58 7.88 5.78
CA PHE A 121 -0.70 8.62 7.04
C PHE A 121 -0.27 10.09 6.94
N ALA A 122 0.66 10.43 6.04
CA ALA A 122 1.22 11.78 5.91
C ALA A 122 0.44 12.65 4.90
N LEU A 123 0.04 12.07 3.76
CA LEU A 123 -0.53 12.79 2.62
C LEU A 123 -1.95 12.33 2.27
N GLY A 124 -2.38 11.18 2.80
CA GLY A 124 -3.67 10.57 2.47
C GLY A 124 -3.65 9.71 1.21
N GLY A 125 -2.45 9.34 0.74
CA GLY A 125 -2.27 8.54 -0.46
C GLY A 125 -1.01 8.91 -1.23
N LEU A 126 -0.73 8.09 -2.25
CA LEU A 126 0.12 8.41 -3.40
C LEU A 126 -0.80 8.80 -4.57
#